data_AF-A0A8T4WG73-F1
#
_entry.id   AF-A0A8T4WG73-F1
#
_cell.length_a   1.000
_cell.length_b   1.000
_cell.length_c   1.000
_cell.angle_alpha   90.00
_cell.angle_beta   90.00
_cell.angle_gamma   90.00
#
_symmetry.space_group_name_H-M   'P 1'
#
loop_
_entity.id
_entity.type
_entity.pdbx_description
1 polymer ?
#
loop_
_entity_poly.entity_id
_entity_poly.type
_entity_poly.pdbx_seq_one_letter_code
_entity_poly.pdbx_strand_id
1 'polypeptide(L)'
;MRCKAYPDQTAGDGYDPEFLITTVLHMERLVHQARPGGQNVHTIRVSDPKMHFSSAHFVEDAEGCERLHGHNYYVEIELSGQLDEHGMVADFRAVRRRIVEICEELDHRVLLPGKSESIQLKHKEDSIEIMVDQKNYVFPASDCVVLPIMTTTAELLAELILQRSGLSDEFEQAKVCVAESRFSFGCYET
;
A
#
# COMPACT_ATOMS: atom_id res chain seq x y z
N MET A 1 -15.12 20.27 23.12
CA MET A 1 -14.20 20.89 22.14
C MET A 1 -14.56 20.35 20.76
N ARG A 2 -14.62 21.22 19.75
CA ARG A 2 -15.16 20.92 18.42
C ARG A 2 -14.10 20.23 17.55
N CYS A 3 -14.27 18.94 17.25
CA CYS A 3 -13.59 18.29 16.13
C CYS A 3 -14.12 18.90 14.82
N LYS A 4 -13.23 19.39 13.96
CA LYS A 4 -13.60 19.89 12.63
C LYS A 4 -14.13 18.72 11.80
N ALA A 5 -15.39 18.79 11.39
CA ALA A 5 -15.91 17.93 10.34
C ALA A 5 -15.33 18.39 9.00
N TYR A 6 -14.60 17.52 8.31
CA TYR A 6 -14.31 17.70 6.89
C TYR A 6 -15.58 17.35 6.09
N PRO A 7 -15.92 18.12 5.05
CA PRO A 7 -17.12 17.85 4.27
C PRO A 7 -16.98 16.56 3.48
N ASP A 8 -18.01 15.73 3.62
CA ASP A 8 -18.35 14.55 2.83
C ASP A 8 -18.22 14.84 1.32
N GLN A 9 -17.30 14.17 0.64
CA GLN A 9 -17.22 14.17 -0.82
C GLN A 9 -17.70 12.81 -1.31
N THR A 10 -18.94 12.82 -1.75
CA THR A 10 -19.71 11.71 -2.29
C THR A 10 -19.03 11.02 -3.47
N ALA A 11 -19.26 9.71 -3.51
CA ALA A 11 -18.91 8.74 -4.54
C ALA A 11 -19.12 9.21 -5.99
N GLY A 12 -18.19 8.78 -6.84
CA GLY A 12 -18.30 8.77 -8.29
C GLY A 12 -17.46 7.62 -8.83
N ASP A 13 -18.09 6.47 -9.05
CA ASP A 13 -17.52 5.35 -9.79
C ASP A 13 -17.27 5.80 -11.23
N GLY A 14 -15.99 5.98 -11.58
CA GLY A 14 -15.59 6.46 -12.90
C GLY A 14 -14.20 5.95 -13.24
N TYR A 15 -14.13 4.72 -13.75
CA TYR A 15 -12.95 4.21 -14.42
C TYR A 15 -12.72 5.04 -15.69
N ASP A 16 -11.73 5.93 -15.68
CA ASP A 16 -11.30 6.71 -16.84
C ASP A 16 -9.99 6.15 -17.43
N PRO A 17 -10.03 5.52 -18.62
CA PRO A 17 -8.86 4.93 -19.26
C PRO A 17 -7.80 5.96 -19.73
N GLU A 18 -8.08 7.27 -19.76
CA GLU A 18 -7.03 8.30 -20.05
C GLU A 18 -6.11 8.60 -18.85
N PHE A 19 -6.44 8.10 -17.66
CA PHE A 19 -5.67 8.32 -16.42
C PHE A 19 -4.31 7.60 -16.38
N LEU A 20 -4.20 6.43 -17.03
CA LEU A 20 -2.95 5.66 -17.10
C LEU A 20 -1.79 6.42 -17.77
N ILE A 21 -2.10 7.42 -18.61
CA ILE A 21 -1.10 8.17 -19.37
C ILE A 21 -0.63 9.42 -18.59
N THR A 22 -1.45 9.96 -17.67
CA THR A 22 -1.14 11.22 -16.98
C THR A 22 -0.38 11.01 -15.66
N THR A 23 -0.58 9.88 -14.97
CA THR A 23 0.17 9.53 -13.73
C THR A 23 1.65 9.23 -14.03
N VAL A 24 1.96 8.77 -15.24
CA VAL A 24 3.33 8.48 -15.68
C VAL A 24 4.17 9.76 -15.86
N LEU A 25 3.53 10.92 -16.11
CA LEU A 25 4.23 12.15 -16.47
C LEU A 25 4.61 13.07 -15.30
N HIS A 26 4.22 12.78 -14.05
CA HIS A 26 4.61 13.60 -12.88
C HIS A 26 5.75 12.99 -12.04
N MET A 27 6.28 11.83 -12.44
CA MET A 27 7.36 11.11 -11.75
C MET A 27 8.73 11.28 -12.44
N GLU A 28 8.88 12.19 -13.40
CA GLU A 28 10.15 12.40 -14.14
C GLU A 28 11.17 13.34 -13.45
N ARG A 29 11.22 13.38 -12.12
CA ARG A 29 12.35 14.04 -11.44
C ARG A 29 12.78 13.27 -10.21
N LEU A 30 13.71 12.35 -10.42
CA LEU A 30 14.99 12.22 -9.69
C LEU A 30 15.61 10.83 -9.97
N VAL A 31 16.00 10.58 -11.22
CA VAL A 31 16.96 9.50 -11.52
C VAL A 31 18.13 10.13 -12.22
N HIS A 32 19.13 10.58 -11.45
CA HIS A 32 20.54 10.65 -11.87
C HIS A 32 21.41 11.11 -10.70
N GLN A 33 21.85 10.14 -9.90
CA GLN A 33 23.17 10.21 -9.29
C GLN A 33 23.94 8.96 -9.75
N ALA A 34 24.66 9.10 -10.85
CA ALA A 34 25.53 8.06 -11.37
C ALA A 34 26.67 7.79 -10.36
N ARG A 35 26.75 6.56 -9.83
CA ARG A 35 27.91 6.10 -9.06
C ARG A 35 29.07 5.79 -10.03
N PRO A 36 30.30 6.28 -9.79
CA PRO A 36 31.41 5.98 -10.67
C PRO A 36 31.86 4.52 -10.45
N GLY A 37 31.66 3.67 -11.47
CA GLY A 37 32.13 2.28 -11.51
C GLY A 37 31.05 1.18 -11.48
N GLY A 38 29.77 1.53 -11.49
CA GLY A 38 28.67 0.55 -11.46
C GLY A 38 28.38 -0.06 -12.84
N GLN A 39 28.06 -1.36 -12.88
CA GLN A 39 27.44 -1.99 -14.04
C GLN A 39 26.16 -1.24 -14.44
N ASN A 40 25.78 -1.28 -15.72
CA ASN A 40 24.54 -0.66 -16.18
C ASN A 40 23.35 -1.32 -15.46
N VAL A 41 22.62 -0.55 -14.66
CA VAL A 41 21.39 -1.00 -13.99
C VAL A 41 20.21 -0.55 -14.84
N HIS A 42 19.27 -1.46 -15.06
CA HIS A 42 18.01 -1.18 -15.73
C HIS A 42 16.88 -1.21 -14.71
N THR A 43 15.91 -0.32 -14.89
CA THR A 43 14.74 -0.22 -14.00
C THR A 43 13.48 -0.45 -14.81
N ILE A 44 12.58 -1.23 -14.23
CA ILE A 44 11.21 -1.36 -14.70
C ILE A 44 10.25 -0.78 -13.66
N ARG A 45 9.13 -0.24 -14.15
CA ARG A 45 8.04 0.26 -13.31
C ARG A 45 6.76 -0.42 -13.74
N VAL A 46 6.03 -0.95 -12.77
CA VAL A 46 4.82 -1.73 -12.99
C VAL A 46 3.68 -1.09 -12.21
N SER A 47 2.68 -0.63 -12.95
CA SER A 47 1.39 -0.18 -12.46
C SER A 47 0.31 -0.83 -13.33
N ASP A 48 -0.83 -1.17 -12.72
CA ASP A 48 -1.97 -1.77 -13.43
C ASP A 48 -3.27 -1.48 -12.70
N PRO A 49 -4.39 -1.33 -13.43
CA PRO A 49 -5.69 -1.14 -12.81
C PRO A 49 -6.08 -2.21 -11.80
N LYS A 50 -5.52 -3.42 -11.85
CA LYS A 50 -5.79 -4.49 -10.87
C LYS A 50 -4.90 -4.42 -9.62
N MET A 51 -3.85 -3.61 -9.62
CA MET A 51 -2.98 -3.41 -8.46
C MET A 51 -3.61 -2.35 -7.53
N HIS A 52 -4.79 -2.67 -7.01
CA HIS A 52 -5.54 -1.82 -6.10
C HIS A 52 -6.33 -2.67 -5.10
N PHE A 53 -6.70 -2.07 -3.98
CA PHE A 53 -7.60 -2.66 -3.00
C PHE A 53 -8.37 -1.57 -2.27
N SER A 54 -9.62 -1.84 -1.90
CA SER A 54 -10.50 -0.90 -1.21
C SER A 54 -10.70 -1.36 0.22
N SER A 55 -10.18 -0.63 1.20
CA SER A 55 -10.20 -1.09 2.60
C SER A 55 -10.52 0.04 3.56
N ALA A 56 -11.09 -0.33 4.70
CA ALA A 56 -11.29 0.58 5.81
C ALA A 56 -10.14 0.48 6.80
N HIS A 57 -9.76 1.61 7.40
CA HIS A 57 -8.74 1.67 8.43
C HIS A 57 -8.94 2.87 9.37
N PHE A 58 -8.09 2.93 10.38
CA PHE A 58 -7.88 4.08 11.23
C PHE A 58 -6.43 4.04 11.72
N VAL A 59 -5.88 5.22 11.93
CA VAL A 59 -4.53 5.49 12.41
C VAL A 59 -4.64 6.27 13.71
N GLU A 60 -3.72 5.97 14.62
CA GLU A 60 -3.48 6.81 15.79
C GLU A 60 -2.20 7.60 15.57
N ASP A 61 -2.28 8.90 15.78
CA ASP A 61 -1.15 9.82 15.70
C ASP A 61 -0.99 10.64 16.99
N ALA A 62 -0.10 11.63 16.98
CA ALA A 62 0.16 12.49 18.13
C ALA A 62 -1.03 13.36 18.56
N GLU A 63 -2.00 13.61 17.68
CA GLU A 63 -3.23 14.37 17.95
C GLU A 63 -4.40 13.47 18.36
N GLY A 64 -4.25 12.15 18.19
CA GLY A 64 -5.14 11.11 18.69
C GLY A 64 -5.52 10.09 17.62
N CYS A 65 -6.55 9.30 17.92
CA CYS A 65 -7.07 8.35 16.95
C CYS A 65 -8.00 9.04 15.95
N GLU A 66 -7.75 8.88 14.66
CA GLU A 66 -8.65 9.37 13.61
C GLU A 66 -9.97 8.56 13.56
N ARG A 67 -10.96 9.03 12.79
CA ARG A 67 -12.20 8.26 12.61
C ARG A 67 -11.96 7.12 11.63
N LEU A 68 -12.63 5.99 11.88
CA LEU A 68 -12.75 4.92 10.87
C LEU A 68 -13.23 5.54 9.55
N HIS A 69 -12.46 5.27 8.50
CA HIS A 69 -12.75 5.67 7.14
C HIS A 69 -12.12 4.62 6.20
N GLY A 70 -12.07 4.88 4.90
CA GLY A 70 -11.42 3.98 3.97
C GLY A 70 -10.91 4.68 2.73
N HIS A 71 -10.10 3.96 1.97
CA HIS A 71 -9.49 4.42 0.74
C HIS A 71 -9.59 3.36 -0.35
N ASN A 72 -9.51 3.83 -1.59
CA ASN A 72 -9.20 2.98 -2.74
C ASN A 72 -7.68 3.08 -2.95
N TYR A 73 -6.96 2.12 -2.37
CA TYR A 73 -5.51 2.10 -2.41
C TYR A 73 -5.01 1.65 -3.77
N TYR A 74 -3.98 2.30 -4.30
CA TYR A 74 -3.31 1.89 -5.53
C TYR A 74 -1.86 1.54 -5.27
N VAL A 75 -1.38 0.45 -5.86
CA VAL A 75 -0.03 -0.06 -5.66
C VAL A 75 0.77 0.07 -6.95
N GLU A 76 1.99 0.56 -6.80
CA GLU A 76 2.99 0.59 -7.86
C GLU A 76 4.29 -0.02 -7.36
N ILE A 77 5.02 -0.68 -8.25
CA ILE A 77 6.33 -1.25 -7.95
C ILE A 77 7.38 -0.84 -8.99
N GLU A 78 8.55 -0.48 -8.52
CA GLU A 78 9.77 -0.24 -9.30
C GLU A 78 10.80 -1.31 -8.92
N LEU A 79 11.39 -1.97 -9.92
CA LEU A 79 12.42 -3.00 -9.74
C LEU A 79 13.62 -2.63 -10.59
N SER A 80 14.80 -2.66 -9.98
CA SER A 80 16.08 -2.35 -10.62
C SER A 80 17.02 -3.55 -10.52
N GLY A 81 17.70 -3.86 -11.63
CA GLY A 81 18.67 -4.94 -11.69
C GLY A 81 19.34 -5.08 -13.05
N GLN A 82 20.07 -6.17 -13.20
CA GLN A 82 20.67 -6.57 -14.47
C GLN A 82 19.64 -7.18 -15.40
N LEU A 83 19.94 -7.16 -16.70
CA LEU A 83 19.15 -7.88 -17.68
C LEU A 83 19.48 -9.38 -17.64
N ASP A 84 18.45 -10.21 -17.71
CA ASP A 84 18.58 -11.65 -17.90
C ASP A 84 19.06 -12.00 -19.33
N GLU A 85 19.15 -13.30 -19.64
CA GLU A 85 19.55 -13.78 -20.97
C GLU A 85 18.60 -13.38 -22.10
N HIS A 86 17.40 -12.89 -21.77
CA HIS A 86 16.39 -12.39 -22.69
C HIS A 86 16.37 -10.85 -22.78
N GLY A 87 17.25 -10.16 -22.06
CA GLY A 87 17.32 -8.71 -22.07
C GLY A 87 16.25 -8.03 -21.19
N MET A 88 15.73 -8.72 -20.17
CA MET A 88 14.68 -8.20 -19.27
C MET A 88 15.17 -8.10 -17.83
N VAL A 89 14.69 -7.07 -17.10
CA VAL A 89 14.85 -7.03 -15.63
C VAL A 89 13.92 -8.07 -14.99
N ALA A 90 12.65 -8.09 -15.39
CA ALA A 90 11.68 -9.09 -14.96
C ALA A 90 10.52 -9.22 -15.97
N ASP A 91 9.80 -10.35 -15.92
CA ASP A 91 8.51 -10.48 -16.60
C ASP A 91 7.43 -9.66 -15.86
N PHE A 92 6.91 -8.63 -16.53
CA PHE A 92 5.82 -7.79 -16.02
C PHE A 92 4.60 -8.58 -15.53
N ARG A 93 4.26 -9.70 -16.17
CA ARG A 93 3.12 -10.54 -15.78
C ARG A 93 3.36 -11.23 -14.45
N ALA A 94 4.58 -11.70 -14.24
CA ALA A 94 4.97 -12.36 -12.99
C ALA A 94 4.94 -11.35 -11.83
N VAL A 95 5.51 -10.17 -12.02
CA VAL A 95 5.50 -9.08 -11.03
C VAL A 95 4.06 -8.66 -10.72
N ARG A 96 3.24 -8.39 -11.75
CA ARG A 96 1.82 -8.02 -11.59
C ARG A 96 1.06 -9.04 -10.77
N ARG A 97 1.18 -10.33 -11.10
CA ARG A 97 0.43 -11.40 -10.43
C ARG A 97 0.69 -11.41 -8.93
N ARG A 98 1.96 -11.35 -8.51
CA ARG A 98 2.31 -11.35 -7.08
C ARG A 98 1.70 -10.17 -6.33
N ILE A 99 1.73 -8.97 -6.93
CA ILE A 99 1.17 -7.79 -6.28
C ILE A 99 -0.36 -7.85 -6.23
N VAL A 100 -1.01 -8.32 -7.30
CA VAL A 100 -2.47 -8.50 -7.34
C VAL A 100 -2.94 -9.51 -6.29
N GLU A 101 -2.26 -10.65 -6.15
CA GLU A 101 -2.59 -11.66 -5.13
C GLU A 101 -2.59 -11.05 -3.72
N ILE A 102 -1.60 -10.20 -3.41
CA ILE A 102 -1.56 -9.49 -2.11
C ILE A 102 -2.68 -8.47 -1.99
N CYS A 103 -2.99 -7.72 -3.06
CA CYS A 103 -4.09 -6.75 -3.05
C CYS A 103 -5.44 -7.44 -2.78
N GLU A 104 -5.69 -8.61 -3.38
CA GLU A 104 -6.91 -9.39 -3.18
C GLU A 104 -7.10 -9.85 -1.72
N GLU A 105 -6.02 -10.08 -0.98
CA GLU A 105 -6.10 -10.39 0.46
C GLU A 105 -6.55 -9.18 1.31
N LEU A 106 -6.19 -7.97 0.88
CA LEU A 106 -6.46 -6.72 1.59
C LEU A 106 -7.82 -6.12 1.20
N ASP A 107 -8.30 -6.43 0.01
CA ASP A 107 -9.49 -5.84 -0.59
C ASP A 107 -10.80 -6.18 0.17
N HIS A 108 -11.65 -5.16 0.34
CA HIS A 108 -12.90 -5.21 1.09
C HIS A 108 -12.75 -5.66 2.55
N ARG A 109 -11.67 -5.24 3.21
CA ARG A 109 -11.38 -5.56 4.62
C ARG A 109 -11.24 -4.32 5.49
N VAL A 110 -11.38 -4.51 6.80
CA VAL A 110 -10.88 -3.59 7.83
C VAL A 110 -9.44 -3.98 8.16
N LEU A 111 -8.49 -3.09 7.88
CA LEU A 111 -7.08 -3.30 8.17
C LEU A 111 -6.79 -2.99 9.63
N LEU A 112 -6.27 -3.97 10.37
CA LEU A 112 -5.97 -3.85 11.80
C LEU A 112 -4.45 -3.99 12.04
N PRO A 113 -3.79 -3.04 12.71
CA PRO A 113 -2.35 -3.11 12.98
C PRO A 113 -2.06 -4.05 14.16
N GLY A 114 -1.74 -5.30 13.87
CA GLY A 114 -1.53 -6.36 14.87
C GLY A 114 -0.25 -6.23 15.71
N LYS A 115 0.66 -5.31 15.37
CA LYS A 115 1.85 -4.98 16.19
C LYS A 115 1.74 -3.61 16.86
N SER A 116 0.56 -2.99 16.85
CA SER A 116 0.37 -1.70 17.55
C SER A 116 0.46 -1.89 19.06
N GLU A 117 1.16 -0.97 19.74
CA GLU A 117 1.21 -0.95 21.21
C GLU A 117 -0.03 -0.27 21.82
N SER A 118 -0.65 0.64 21.08
CA SER A 118 -1.79 1.43 21.56
C SER A 118 -3.15 0.81 21.22
N ILE A 119 -3.23 -0.01 20.17
CA ILE A 119 -4.47 -0.62 19.71
C ILE A 119 -4.56 -2.04 20.26
N GLN A 120 -5.59 -2.28 21.10
CA GLN A 120 -5.83 -3.59 21.67
C GLN A 120 -6.82 -4.36 20.81
N LEU A 121 -6.39 -5.53 20.32
CA LEU A 121 -7.22 -6.45 19.55
C LEU A 121 -7.57 -7.66 20.42
N LYS A 122 -8.86 -7.98 20.49
CA LYS A 122 -9.36 -9.14 21.23
C LYS A 122 -10.20 -10.02 20.30
N HIS A 123 -9.64 -11.18 20.00
CA HIS A 123 -10.26 -12.16 19.12
C HIS A 123 -11.37 -12.92 19.84
N LYS A 124 -12.51 -13.04 19.16
CA LYS A 124 -13.65 -13.89 19.52
C LYS A 124 -13.85 -14.93 18.42
N GLU A 125 -14.84 -15.80 18.62
CA GLU A 125 -15.18 -16.85 17.64
C GLU A 125 -15.55 -16.24 16.28
N ASP A 126 -16.46 -15.26 16.27
CA ASP A 126 -16.98 -14.66 15.04
C ASP A 126 -16.62 -13.17 14.86
N SER A 127 -15.89 -12.57 15.81
CA SER A 127 -15.63 -11.13 15.80
C SER A 127 -14.26 -10.74 16.34
N ILE A 128 -13.84 -9.52 16.03
CA ILE A 128 -12.69 -8.86 16.63
C ILE A 128 -13.18 -7.60 17.34
N GLU A 129 -12.94 -7.53 18.65
CA GLU A 129 -13.15 -6.34 19.46
C GLU A 129 -11.86 -5.51 19.43
N ILE A 130 -11.96 -4.23 19.07
CA ILE A 130 -10.85 -3.28 19.01
C ILE A 130 -11.08 -2.15 20.01
N MET A 131 -10.08 -1.88 20.83
CA MET A 131 -10.05 -0.72 21.73
C MET A 131 -8.87 0.17 21.36
N VAL A 132 -9.15 1.45 21.08
CA VAL A 132 -8.16 2.47 20.74
C VAL A 132 -8.61 3.82 21.31
N ASP A 133 -7.75 4.45 22.11
CA ASP A 133 -8.09 5.64 22.90
C ASP A 133 -9.44 5.48 23.66
N GLN A 134 -10.47 6.28 23.36
CA GLN A 134 -11.80 6.19 23.97
C GLN A 134 -12.83 5.47 23.07
N LYS A 135 -12.38 4.85 21.97
CA LYS A 135 -13.24 4.22 20.98
C LYS A 135 -13.24 2.71 21.11
N ASN A 136 -14.40 2.13 20.81
CA ASN A 136 -14.60 0.69 20.78
C ASN A 136 -15.23 0.32 19.44
N TYR A 137 -14.59 -0.59 18.70
CA TYR A 137 -15.12 -1.15 17.47
C TYR A 137 -15.31 -2.66 17.62
N VAL A 138 -16.33 -3.21 16.98
CA VAL A 138 -16.54 -4.65 16.89
C VAL A 138 -16.92 -4.96 15.45
N PHE A 139 -16.10 -5.77 14.80
CA PHE A 139 -16.33 -6.21 13.42
C PHE A 139 -16.39 -7.74 13.36
N PRO A 140 -17.12 -8.32 12.39
CA PRO A 140 -16.99 -9.74 12.09
C PRO A 140 -15.53 -10.08 11.80
N ALA A 141 -15.05 -11.21 12.33
CA ALA A 141 -13.66 -11.64 12.11
C ALA A 141 -13.38 -11.90 10.62
N SER A 142 -14.40 -12.29 9.86
CA SER A 142 -14.34 -12.43 8.41
C SER A 142 -14.01 -11.13 7.69
N ASP A 143 -14.37 -9.98 8.25
CA ASP A 143 -14.27 -8.69 7.56
C ASP A 143 -12.95 -7.98 7.89
N CYS A 144 -12.14 -8.54 8.79
CA CYS A 144 -10.90 -7.95 9.24
C CYS A 144 -9.68 -8.69 8.70
N VAL A 145 -8.59 -7.96 8.50
CA VAL A 145 -7.25 -8.53 8.33
C VAL A 145 -6.33 -7.93 9.38
N VAL A 146 -5.74 -8.78 10.21
CA VAL A 146 -4.73 -8.39 11.19
C VAL A 146 -3.35 -8.43 10.53
N LEU A 147 -2.76 -7.26 10.35
CA LEU A 147 -1.49 -7.09 9.65
C LEU A 147 -0.32 -7.07 10.63
N PRO A 148 0.85 -7.63 10.28
CA PRO A 148 2.02 -7.68 11.16
C PRO A 148 2.80 -6.35 11.16
N ILE A 149 2.10 -5.22 11.25
CA ILE A 149 2.61 -3.85 11.22
C ILE A 149 2.08 -3.04 12.41
N MET A 150 2.79 -1.99 12.80
CA MET A 150 2.46 -1.17 13.98
C MET A 150 1.35 -0.15 13.73
N THR A 151 1.18 0.28 12.47
CA THR A 151 0.09 1.17 12.02
C THR A 151 -0.23 0.85 10.55
N THR A 152 -1.40 1.27 10.07
CA THR A 152 -1.91 0.99 8.71
C THR A 152 -1.68 2.17 7.75
N THR A 153 -0.59 2.91 7.94
CA THR A 153 -0.22 4.00 7.03
C THR A 153 0.28 3.47 5.69
N ALA A 154 0.19 4.29 4.65
CA ALA A 154 0.67 3.94 3.31
C ALA A 154 2.13 3.44 3.26
N GLU A 155 3.04 3.99 4.06
CA GLU A 155 4.45 3.60 4.09
C GLU A 155 4.64 2.17 4.60
N LEU A 156 3.96 1.80 5.70
CA LEU A 156 4.07 0.45 6.25
C LEU A 156 3.29 -0.58 5.43
N LEU A 157 2.21 -0.16 4.77
CA LEU A 157 1.55 -1.00 3.76
C LEU A 157 2.48 -1.25 2.57
N ALA A 158 3.23 -0.25 2.11
CA ALA A 158 4.21 -0.41 1.03
C ALA A 158 5.33 -1.40 1.42
N GLU A 159 5.87 -1.27 2.63
CA GLU A 159 6.86 -2.21 3.17
C GLU A 159 6.30 -3.63 3.25
N LEU A 160 5.10 -3.80 3.82
CA LEU A 160 4.44 -5.09 3.95
C LEU A 160 4.22 -5.75 2.58
N ILE A 161 3.74 -5.00 1.60
CA ILE A 161 3.48 -5.52 0.26
C ILE A 161 4.80 -5.96 -0.40
N LEU A 162 5.87 -5.16 -0.28
CA LEU A 162 7.16 -5.54 -0.84
C LEU A 162 7.69 -6.82 -0.18
N GLN A 163 7.65 -6.90 1.15
CA GLN A 163 8.09 -8.09 1.90
C GLN A 163 7.28 -9.34 1.53
N ARG A 164 5.94 -9.24 1.46
CA ARG A 164 5.09 -10.38 1.07
C ARG A 164 5.28 -10.82 -0.38
N SER A 165 5.66 -9.90 -1.27
CA SER A 165 5.90 -10.23 -2.67
C SER A 165 7.16 -11.08 -2.90
N GLY A 166 8.09 -11.07 -1.95
CA GLY A 166 9.41 -11.71 -2.06
C GLY A 166 10.35 -11.04 -3.07
N LEU A 167 9.93 -9.93 -3.69
CA LEU A 167 10.71 -9.27 -4.75
C LEU A 167 11.92 -8.51 -4.21
N SER A 168 11.92 -8.12 -2.92
CA SER A 168 13.10 -7.51 -2.29
C SER A 168 14.34 -8.41 -2.28
N ASP A 169 14.13 -9.73 -2.28
CA ASP A 169 15.22 -10.71 -2.21
C ASP A 169 15.75 -11.08 -3.61
N GLU A 170 15.00 -10.74 -4.66
CA GLU A 170 15.29 -11.10 -6.06
C GLU A 170 16.02 -9.99 -6.83
N PHE A 171 15.92 -8.74 -6.38
CA PHE A 171 16.40 -7.56 -7.12
C PHE A 171 17.41 -6.75 -6.31
N GLU A 172 18.34 -6.08 -6.99
CA GLU A 172 19.35 -5.23 -6.36
C GLU A 172 18.70 -4.04 -5.63
N GLN A 173 17.59 -3.55 -6.17
CA GLN A 173 16.75 -2.54 -5.55
C GLN A 173 15.29 -2.79 -5.96
N ALA A 174 14.41 -2.75 -4.98
CA ALA A 174 12.98 -2.83 -5.16
C ALA A 174 12.29 -1.73 -4.35
N LYS A 175 11.26 -1.13 -4.93
CA LYS A 175 10.49 -0.06 -4.31
C LYS A 175 9.01 -0.26 -4.56
N VAL A 176 8.21 -0.22 -3.51
CA VAL A 176 6.75 -0.20 -3.60
C VAL A 176 6.24 1.15 -3.15
N CYS A 177 5.24 1.68 -3.84
CA CYS A 177 4.48 2.84 -3.42
C CYS A 177 2.99 2.48 -3.31
N VAL A 178 2.36 2.93 -2.24
CA VAL A 178 0.92 2.79 -1.98
C VAL A 178 0.30 4.18 -1.95
N ALA A 179 -0.71 4.41 -2.78
CA ALA A 179 -1.49 5.65 -2.80
C ALA A 179 -2.75 5.50 -1.95
N GLU A 180 -3.00 6.41 -1.00
CA GLU A 180 -4.30 6.48 -0.29
C GLU A 180 -5.31 7.32 -1.09
N SER A 181 -4.79 8.30 -1.81
CA SER A 181 -5.58 9.18 -2.67
C SER A 181 -4.80 9.49 -3.94
N ARG A 182 -5.41 10.29 -4.83
CA ARG A 182 -4.84 10.64 -6.13
C ARG A 182 -3.42 11.25 -6.07
N PHE A 183 -3.05 11.88 -4.95
CA PHE A 183 -1.80 12.64 -4.85
C PHE A 183 -0.97 12.35 -3.59
N SER A 184 -1.44 11.46 -2.71
CA SER A 184 -0.77 11.14 -1.46
C SER A 184 -0.32 9.68 -1.48
N PHE A 185 1.00 9.48 -1.39
CA PHE A 185 1.65 8.18 -1.50
C PHE A 185 2.63 7.97 -0.35
N GLY A 186 2.64 6.76 0.20
CA GLY A 186 3.73 6.25 1.02
C GLY A 186 4.54 5.24 0.22
N CYS A 187 5.86 5.25 0.37
CA CYS A 187 6.74 4.33 -0.34
C CYS A 187 7.74 3.68 0.60
N TYR A 188 8.18 2.48 0.23
CA TYR A 188 9.27 1.75 0.87
C TYR A 188 10.23 1.22 -0.19
N GLU A 189 11.53 1.32 0.06
CA GLU A 189 12.61 0.99 -0.88
C GLU A 189 13.75 0.27 -0.15
N THR A 190 14.32 -0.75 -0.78
CA THR A 190 15.45 -1.57 -0.29
C THR A 190 16.78 -1.10 -0.87
#